data_AF-A0A1B0BZE0-F1
#
_entry.id   AF-A0A1B0BZE0-F1
#
_cell.length_a   1.000
_cell.length_b   1.000
_cell.length_c   1.000
_cell.angle_alpha   90.00
_cell.angle_beta   90.00
_cell.angle_gamma   90.00
#
_symmetry.space_group_name_H-M   'P 1'
#
loop_
_entity.id
_entity.type
_entity.pdbx_description
1 polymer ?
#
loop_
_entity_poly.entity_id
_entity_poly.type
_entity_poly.pdbx_seq_one_letter_code
_entity_poly.pdbx_strand_id
1 'polypeptide(L)' 'MTSPLRVTWVNSLCRNELQACLGNFDLDIIGTAQEMRRRWAQFINQDYRPEVVTQLLVLQSSGASTGDDKGVG' A
#
# COMPACT_ATOMS: atom_id res chain seq x y z
N MET A 1 13.17 -10.48 9.48
CA MET A 1 11.76 -10.92 9.39
C MET A 1 10.91 -9.71 9.07
N THR A 2 10.48 -9.57 7.82
CA THR A 2 9.46 -8.60 7.42
C THR A 2 8.14 -9.01 8.05
N SER A 3 7.50 -8.09 8.78
CA SER A 3 6.28 -8.39 9.53
C SER A 3 5.17 -8.86 8.56
N PRO A 4 4.57 -10.04 8.77
CA PRO A 4 3.56 -10.61 7.87
C PRO A 4 2.38 -9.66 7.64
N LEU A 5 2.08 -8.79 8.61
CA LEU A 5 1.03 -7.76 8.55
C LEU A 5 1.13 -6.84 7.31
N ARG A 6 2.34 -6.49 6.85
CA ARG A 6 2.53 -5.57 5.71
C ARG A 6 2.22 -6.24 4.37
N VAL A 7 2.54 -7.52 4.27
CA VAL A 7 2.19 -8.34 3.10
C VAL A 7 0.71 -8.69 3.13
N THR A 8 0.16 -9.00 4.31
CA THR A 8 -1.27 -9.27 4.49
C THR A 8 -2.13 -8.08 4.10
N TRP A 9 -1.77 -6.85 4.47
CA TRP A 9 -2.53 -5.66 4.09
C TRP A 9 -2.57 -5.44 2.58
N VAL A 10 -1.42 -5.52 1.90
CA VAL A 10 -1.39 -5.34 0.44
C VAL A 10 -2.19 -6.44 -0.29
N ASN A 11 -2.28 -7.62 0.33
CA ASN A 11 -3.06 -8.74 -0.21
C ASN A 11 -4.57 -8.49 -0.13
N SER A 12 -5.01 -7.66 0.83
CA SER A 12 -6.41 -7.22 0.96
C SER A 12 -6.79 -6.10 -0.01
N LEU A 13 -5.83 -5.39 -0.60
CA LEU A 13 -6.08 -4.30 -1.54
C LEU A 13 -6.58 -4.80 -2.91
N CYS A 14 -7.51 -4.05 -3.50
CA CYS A 14 -7.94 -4.22 -4.88
C CYS A 14 -6.89 -3.69 -5.87
N ARG A 15 -7.02 -4.03 -7.16
CA ARG A 15 -6.05 -3.65 -8.20
C ARG A 15 -5.79 -2.14 -8.25
N ASN A 16 -6.82 -1.31 -8.14
CA ASN A 16 -6.70 0.15 -8.21
C ASN A 16 -5.93 0.72 -7.00
N GLU A 17 -6.21 0.20 -5.81
CA GLU A 17 -5.50 0.58 -4.57
C GLU A 17 -4.04 0.12 -4.60
N LEU A 18 -3.78 -1.09 -5.12
CA LEU A 18 -2.43 -1.57 -5.41
C LEU A 18 -1.70 -0.64 -6.38
N GLN A 19 -2.36 -0.23 -7.47
CA GLN A 19 -1.76 0.65 -8.46
C GLN A 19 -1.38 2.02 -7.86
N ALA A 20 -2.27 2.61 -7.06
CA ALA A 20 -2.00 3.86 -6.35
C ALA A 20 -0.88 3.71 -5.32
N CYS A 21 -0.88 2.61 -4.57
CA CYS A 21 0.16 2.28 -3.60
C CYS A 21 1.52 2.13 -4.30
N LEU A 22 1.64 1.25 -5.29
CA LEU A 22 2.88 1.04 -6.03
C LEU A 22 3.38 2.34 -6.69
N GLY A 23 2.48 3.15 -7.27
CA GLY A 23 2.84 4.45 -7.84
C GLY A 23 3.41 5.43 -6.81
N ASN A 24 2.93 5.41 -5.57
CA ASN A 24 3.46 6.26 -4.50
C ASN A 24 4.91 5.90 -4.10
N PHE A 25 5.35 4.68 -4.42
CA PHE A 25 6.71 4.19 -4.16
C PHE A 25 7.54 4.06 -5.44
N ASP A 26 7.08 4.66 -6.55
CA ASP A 26 7.74 4.59 -7.88
C ASP A 26 7.97 3.15 -8.37
N LEU A 27 7.08 2.23 -7.98
CA LEU A 27 7.11 0.84 -8.40
C LEU A 27 6.33 0.63 -9.70
N ASP A 28 6.73 -0.39 -10.47
CA ASP A 28 6.06 -0.75 -11.71
C ASP A 28 4.61 -1.19 -11.47
N ILE A 29 3.68 -0.36 -11.97
CA ILE A 29 2.23 -0.55 -11.90
C ILE A 29 1.67 -1.34 -13.09
N ILE A 30 2.51 -1.79 -14.01
CA ILE A 30 2.09 -2.57 -15.18
C ILE A 30 1.88 -4.04 -14.80
N GLY A 31 0.81 -4.64 -15.31
CA GLY A 31 0.51 -6.06 -15.17
C GLY A 31 -0.69 -6.39 -14.29
N THR A 32 -0.73 -7.64 -13.81
CA THR A 32 -1.83 -8.15 -12.99
C THR A 32 -1.70 -7.73 -11.53
N ALA A 33 -2.81 -7.76 -10.78
CA ALA A 33 -2.77 -7.48 -9.34
C ALA A 33 -1.81 -8.42 -8.58
N GLN A 34 -1.66 -9.66 -9.05
CA GLN A 34 -0.72 -10.62 -8.47
C GLN A 34 0.74 -10.20 -8.70
N GLU A 35 1.09 -9.74 -9.90
CA GLU A 35 2.43 -9.23 -10.18
C GLU A 35 2.73 -7.96 -9.37
N MET A 36 1.76 -7.05 -9.23
CA MET A 36 1.91 -5.87 -8.36
C MET A 36 2.19 -6.27 -6.91
N ARG A 37 1.43 -7.24 -6.36
CA ARG A 37 1.66 -7.78 -5.01
C ARG A 37 3.04 -8.42 -4.87
N ARG A 38 3.50 -9.14 -5.89
CA ARG A 38 4.83 -9.76 -5.90
C ARG A 38 5.93 -8.70 -5.86
N ARG A 39 5.81 -7.63 -6.66
CA ARG A 39 6.76 -6.50 -6.67
C ARG A 39 6.79 -5.81 -5.31
N TRP A 40 5.64 -5.56 -4.71
CA TRP A 40 5.55 -5.02 -3.36
C TRP A 40 6.23 -5.91 -2.31
N ALA A 41 5.95 -7.22 -2.36
CA ALA A 41 6.56 -8.16 -1.44
C ALA A 41 8.09 -8.20 -1.59
N GLN A 42 8.62 -8.10 -2.82
CA GLN A 42 10.06 -8.01 -3.03
C GLN A 42 10.63 -6.67 -2.53
N PHE A 43 9.97 -5.55 -2.82
CA PHE A 43 10.38 -4.22 -2.37
C PHE A 43 10.53 -4.16 -0.85
N ILE A 44 9.51 -4.58 -0.09
CA ILE A 44 9.56 -4.58 1.38
C ILE A 44 10.56 -5.59 1.94
N ASN A 45 10.81 -6.71 1.25
CA ASN A 45 11.78 -7.72 1.70
C ASN A 45 13.23 -7.36 1.44
N GLN A 46 13.52 -6.68 0.32
CA GLN A 46 14.88 -6.34 -0.07
C GLN A 46 15.35 -5.05 0.58
N ASP A 47 14.49 -4.03 0.66
CA ASP A 47 14.86 -2.69 1.10
C ASP A 47 14.04 -2.32 2.33
N TYR A 48 14.49 -2.78 3.50
CA TYR A 48 13.88 -2.36 4.76
C TYR A 48 14.23 -0.89 5.04
N ARG A 49 13.50 0.03 4.41
CA ARG A 49 13.60 1.47 4.68
C ARG A 49 12.55 1.87 5.71
N PRO A 50 12.93 2.43 6.86
CA PRO A 50 11.97 2.92 7.86
C PRO A 50 11.00 3.97 7.28
N GLU A 51 11.43 4.75 6.28
CA GLU A 51 10.57 5.72 5.58
C GLU A 51 9.39 5.05 4.87
N VAL A 52 9.61 3.91 4.20
CA VAL A 52 8.56 3.12 3.55
C VAL A 52 7.57 2.60 4.59
N VAL A 53 8.07 2.22 5.77
CA VAL A 53 7.22 1.78 6.89
C VAL A 53 6.32 2.90 7.38
N THR A 54 6.87 4.09 7.58
CA THR A 54 6.11 5.25 8.04
C THR A 54 5.04 5.63 7.02
N GLN A 55 5.39 5.70 5.73
CA GLN A 55 4.42 6.00 4.68
C GLN A 55 3.33 4.92 4.56
N LEU A 56 3.70 3.65 4.69
CA LEU A 56 2.73 2.55 4.71
C LEU A 56 1.77 2.67 5.90
N LEU A 57 2.28 3.03 7.09
CA LEU A 57 1.45 3.20 8.28
C LEU A 57 0.46 4.36 8.11
N VAL A 58 0.90 5.45 7.48
CA VAL A 58 0.02 6.57 7.10
C VAL A 58 -1.04 6.11 6.10
N LEU A 59 -0.67 5.41 5.03
CA LEU A 59 -1.61 4.87 4.04
C LEU A 59 -2.63 3.91 4.66
N GLN A 60 -2.21 3.05 5.59
CA GLN A 60 -3.10 2.17 6.34
C GLN A 60 -4.09 2.94 7.21
N SER A 61 -3.62 4.01 7.85
CA SER A 61 -4.41 4.84 8.77
C SER A 61 -5.37 5.76 8.01
N SER A 62 -4.96 6.25 6.84
CA SER A 62 -5.78 7.06 5.93
C SER A 62 -6.81 6.23 5.14
N GLY A 63 -6.73 4.90 5.19
CA GLY A 63 -7.78 3.99 4.72
C GLY A 63 -9.03 3.97 5.62
N ALA A 64 -9.01 4.66 6.78
CA ALA A 64 -10.20 4.89 7.58
C ALA A 64 -10.92 6.16 7.08
N SER A 65 -11.98 5.95 6.30
CA SER A 65 -13.05 6.91 6.04
C SER A 65 -12.62 8.29 5.51
N THR A 66 -12.62 8.46 4.20
CA THR A 66 -13.37 9.61 3.64
C THR A 66 -14.85 9.26 3.76
N GLY A 67 -15.36 9.33 4.99
CA GLY A 67 -16.76 9.59 5.22
C GLY A 67 -16.93 11.08 4.98
N ASP A 68 -17.75 11.44 4.00
CA ASP A 68 -18.29 12.78 3.79
C ASP A 68 -18.67 13.41 5.14
N ASP A 69 -17.82 14.28 5.66
CA ASP A 69 -18.26 15.32 6.60
C ASP A 69 -18.99 16.36 5.76
N LYS A 70 -20.29 16.12 5.54
CA LYS A 70 -21.19 17.16 5.06
C LYS A 70 -21.77 17.90 6.27
N GLY A 71 -20.89 18.55 7.02
CA GLY A 71 -21.22 19.52 8.05
C GLY A 71 -20.97 20.94 7.54
N VAL A 72 -21.93 21.52 6.81
CA VAL A 72 -21.99 22.98 6.70
C VAL A 72 -23.44 23.47 6.49
N GLY A 73 -23.84 24.41 7.35
CA GLY A 73 -24.89 25.40 7.10
C GLY A 73 -26.29 25.01 7.49
#